data_AF-A0A1G3PJY2-F1
#
_entry.id   AF-A0A1G3PJY2-F1
#
_cell.length_a   1.000
_cell.length_b   1.000
_cell.length_c   1.000
_cell.angle_alpha   90.00
_cell.angle_beta   90.00
_cell.angle_gamma   90.00
#
_symmetry.space_group_name_H-M   'P 1'
#
loop_
_entity.id
_entity.type
_entity.pdbx_description
1 polymer ?
#
loop_
_entity_poly.entity_id
_entity_poly.type
_entity_poly.pdbx_seq_one_letter_code
_entity_poly.pdbx_strand_id
1 'polypeptide(L)'
;MDQRHADYLAYYRARVKKYENNPLYPFSYQAELNMLAAFEGCEKLEDFKSRVGDLPLKCAIALVKDQETARLAFYEEINEPIKAKYSRLIIEAADKVTNVYELTETVSNLMSKMNLELAVDGFAGNLYFDFTWLENMEENTTIQVGEPWKSECRKHAQEDINEHRKLFNEVTLPRAREWDPNWKMNYDLVWEDRHRRKIPAPDAVVKQRIEEHKRYLGGA
;
A
#
# COMPACT_ATOMS: atom_id res chain seq x y z
N MET A 1 36.91 4.21 34.01
CA MET A 1 35.59 4.27 33.34
C MET A 1 34.55 3.89 34.37
N ASP A 2 33.56 4.74 34.64
CA ASP A 2 32.50 4.41 35.61
C ASP A 2 31.53 3.36 35.04
N GLN A 3 30.72 2.74 35.91
CA GLN A 3 29.76 1.70 35.51
C GLN A 3 28.78 2.20 34.44
N ARG A 4 28.31 3.45 34.57
CA ARG A 4 27.33 4.04 33.66
C ARG A 4 27.90 4.20 32.25
N HIS A 5 29.16 4.60 32.12
CA HIS A 5 29.86 4.67 30.85
C HIS A 5 29.99 3.28 30.22
N ALA A 6 30.39 2.27 31.00
CA ALA A 6 30.48 0.90 30.53
C ALA A 6 29.12 0.36 30.04
N ASP A 7 28.03 0.67 30.74
CA ASP A 7 26.67 0.29 30.37
C ASP A 7 26.23 0.92 29.04
N TYR A 8 26.49 2.22 28.83
CA TYR A 8 26.19 2.89 27.55
C TYR A 8 27.03 2.33 26.39
N LEU A 9 28.31 2.03 26.63
CA LEU A 9 29.15 1.40 25.61
C LEU A 9 28.59 0.03 25.20
N ALA A 10 28.18 -0.78 26.17
CA ALA A 10 27.53 -2.05 25.91
C ALA A 10 26.21 -1.88 25.14
N TYR A 11 25.43 -0.84 25.45
CA TYR A 11 24.21 -0.50 24.73
C TYR A 11 24.47 -0.17 23.24
N TYR A 12 25.44 0.69 22.93
CA TYR A 12 25.76 1.00 21.53
C TYR A 12 26.36 -0.18 20.77
N ARG A 13 27.15 -1.04 21.44
CA ARG A 13 27.62 -2.31 20.85
C ARG A 13 26.47 -3.26 20.53
N ALA A 14 25.47 -3.36 21.41
CA ALA A 14 24.28 -4.17 21.16
C ALA A 14 23.48 -3.65 19.95
N ARG A 15 23.40 -2.32 19.76
CA ARG A 15 22.77 -1.71 18.59
C ARG A 15 23.47 -2.07 17.28
N VAL A 16 24.80 -2.04 17.23
CA VAL A 16 25.57 -2.48 16.04
C VAL A 16 25.31 -3.95 15.77
N LYS A 17 25.41 -4.80 16.81
CA LYS A 17 25.21 -6.26 16.71
C LYS A 17 23.83 -6.63 16.14
N LYS A 18 22.80 -5.81 16.36
CA LYS A 18 21.45 -6.01 15.79
C LYS A 18 21.46 -6.10 14.26
N TYR A 19 22.34 -5.35 13.59
CA TYR A 19 22.40 -5.26 12.13
C TYR A 19 23.58 -6.01 11.52
N GLU A 20 24.47 -6.54 12.36
CA GLU A 20 25.65 -7.29 11.93
C GLU A 20 25.25 -8.51 11.07
N ASN A 21 25.89 -8.64 9.91
CA ASN A 21 25.62 -9.68 8.90
C ASN A 21 24.18 -9.71 8.34
N ASN A 22 23.39 -8.64 8.53
CA ASN A 22 22.05 -8.57 7.96
C ASN A 22 22.08 -7.85 6.59
N PRO A 23 21.85 -8.56 5.47
CA PRO A 23 21.94 -7.97 4.13
C PRO A 23 20.82 -6.95 3.84
N LEU A 24 19.75 -6.93 4.64
CA LEU A 24 18.65 -5.98 4.49
C LEU A 24 18.91 -4.65 5.21
N TYR A 25 19.94 -4.57 6.08
CA TYR A 25 20.21 -3.39 6.90
C TYR A 25 21.64 -2.81 6.77
N PRO A 26 22.20 -2.69 5.56
CA PRO A 26 23.57 -2.20 5.38
C PRO A 26 23.74 -0.73 5.81
N PHE A 27 22.75 0.14 5.57
CA PHE A 27 22.85 1.55 5.93
C PHE A 27 22.82 1.72 7.45
N SER A 28 21.91 1.02 8.14
CA SER A 28 21.75 1.04 9.59
C SER A 28 23.00 0.50 10.26
N TYR A 29 23.57 -0.60 9.75
CA TYR A 29 24.82 -1.14 10.29
C TYR A 29 25.94 -0.07 10.26
N GLN A 30 26.13 0.60 9.11
CA GLN A 30 27.16 1.63 8.99
C GLN A 30 26.88 2.87 9.87
N ALA A 31 25.61 3.29 9.98
CA ALA A 31 25.24 4.43 10.82
C ALA A 31 25.45 4.13 12.32
N GLU A 32 25.11 2.92 12.77
CA GLU A 32 25.33 2.48 14.15
C GLU A 32 26.83 2.32 14.47
N LEU A 33 27.65 1.88 13.50
CA LEU A 33 29.11 1.87 13.66
C LEU A 33 29.66 3.28 13.89
N ASN A 34 29.18 4.28 13.14
CA ASN A 34 29.57 5.67 13.33
C ASN A 34 29.14 6.21 14.70
N MET A 35 27.94 5.84 15.16
CA MET A 35 27.43 6.17 16.49
C MET A 35 28.28 5.54 17.61
N LEU A 36 28.61 4.25 17.47
CA LEU A 36 29.47 3.54 18.41
C LEU A 36 30.87 4.18 18.45
N ALA A 37 31.48 4.46 17.31
CA ALA A 37 32.79 5.09 17.23
C ALA A 37 32.82 6.49 17.88
N ALA A 38 31.75 7.27 17.72
CA ALA A 38 31.61 8.56 18.40
C ALA A 38 31.58 8.41 19.93
N PHE A 39 30.95 7.34 20.44
CA PHE A 39 30.90 7.04 21.87
C PHE A 39 32.22 6.45 22.39
N GLU A 40 32.83 5.49 21.69
CA GLU A 40 34.11 4.87 22.08
C GLU A 40 35.26 5.88 22.16
N GLY A 41 35.18 6.98 21.40
CA GLY A 41 36.14 8.09 21.47
C GLY A 41 35.94 9.03 22.67
N CYS A 42 34.94 8.82 23.53
CA CYS A 42 34.66 9.67 24.69
C CYS A 42 35.43 9.18 25.93
N GLU A 43 36.03 10.11 26.69
CA GLU A 43 36.62 9.79 27.99
C GLU A 43 35.58 9.94 29.11
N LYS A 44 34.64 10.88 28.94
CA LYS A 44 33.51 11.13 29.84
C LYS A 44 32.20 11.23 29.06
N LEU A 45 31.07 11.00 29.73
CA LEU A 45 29.75 11.00 29.07
C LEU A 45 29.38 12.37 28.47
N GLU A 46 29.87 13.45 29.07
CA GLU A 46 29.63 14.82 28.62
C GLU A 46 30.24 15.09 27.23
N ASP A 47 31.33 14.41 26.90
CA ASP A 47 32.01 14.53 25.60
C ASP A 47 31.14 13.98 24.46
N PHE A 48 30.22 13.07 24.78
CA PHE A 48 29.36 12.48 23.77
C PHE A 48 28.43 13.51 23.14
N LYS A 49 27.93 14.48 23.91
CA LYS A 49 27.03 15.51 23.39
C LYS A 49 27.68 16.39 22.31
N SER A 50 28.99 16.65 22.42
CA SER A 50 29.72 17.42 21.40
C SER A 50 30.10 16.58 20.18
N ARG A 51 30.25 15.25 20.35
CA ARG A 51 30.62 14.32 19.26
C ARG A 51 29.44 13.74 18.49
N VAL A 52 28.27 13.63 19.13
CA VAL A 52 27.10 12.95 18.56
C VAL A 52 26.51 13.68 17.34
N GLY A 53 26.58 15.01 17.31
CA GLY A 53 26.15 15.84 16.17
C GLY A 53 24.80 15.41 15.59
N ASP A 54 24.78 15.13 14.29
CA ASP A 54 23.62 14.68 13.52
C ASP A 54 23.52 13.14 13.40
N LEU A 55 24.37 12.38 14.10
CA LEU A 55 24.37 10.90 14.05
C LEU A 55 23.01 10.27 14.42
N PRO A 56 22.21 10.81 15.36
CA PRO A 56 20.88 10.26 15.65
C PRO A 56 19.95 10.36 14.44
N LEU A 57 20.00 11.48 13.72
CA LEU A 57 19.26 11.67 12.48
C LEU A 57 19.75 10.70 11.40
N LYS A 58 21.07 10.58 11.22
CA LYS A 58 21.66 9.63 10.26
C LYS A 58 21.26 8.18 10.54
N CYS A 59 21.20 7.77 11.81
CA CYS A 59 20.69 6.45 12.18
C CYS A 59 19.21 6.27 11.81
N ALA A 60 18.38 7.29 12.04
CA ALA A 60 16.96 7.26 11.68
C ALA A 60 16.75 7.19 10.15
N ILE A 61 17.47 8.02 9.39
CA ILE A 61 17.45 8.01 7.92
C ILE A 61 17.90 6.63 7.40
N ALA A 62 19.00 6.10 7.93
CA ALA A 62 19.53 4.79 7.53
C ALA A 62 18.51 3.67 7.73
N LEU A 63 17.81 3.66 8.87
CA LEU A 63 16.75 2.68 9.14
C LEU A 63 15.60 2.77 8.14
N VAL A 64 15.15 3.99 7.82
CA VAL A 64 14.10 4.20 6.81
C VAL A 64 14.57 3.72 5.44
N LYS A 65 15.80 4.05 5.03
CA LYS A 65 16.35 3.63 3.74
C LYS A 65 16.44 2.11 3.63
N ASP A 66 16.93 1.42 4.65
CA ASP A 66 17.00 -0.05 4.65
C ASP A 66 15.61 -0.68 4.53
N GLN A 67 14.65 -0.23 5.35
CA GLN A 67 13.28 -0.74 5.33
C GLN A 67 12.60 -0.52 3.99
N GLU A 68 12.70 0.69 3.43
CA GLU A 68 12.06 1.01 2.16
C GLU A 68 12.79 0.41 0.97
N THR A 69 14.10 0.21 1.02
CA THR A 69 14.84 -0.50 -0.03
C THR A 69 14.42 -1.96 -0.09
N ALA A 70 14.30 -2.61 1.08
CA ALA A 70 13.80 -3.99 1.16
C ALA A 70 12.34 -4.10 0.67
N ARG A 71 11.47 -3.16 1.08
CA ARG A 71 10.08 -3.09 0.61
C ARG A 71 9.99 -2.86 -0.88
N LEU A 72 10.78 -1.93 -1.43
CA LEU A 72 10.83 -1.64 -2.86
C LEU A 72 11.18 -2.89 -3.66
N ALA A 73 12.25 -3.59 -3.30
CA ALA A 73 12.68 -4.81 -3.98
C ALA A 73 11.55 -5.86 -3.99
N PHE A 74 10.89 -6.07 -2.85
CA PHE A 74 9.74 -6.97 -2.76
C PHE A 74 8.57 -6.51 -3.64
N TYR A 75 8.20 -5.23 -3.60
CA TYR A 75 7.08 -4.71 -4.39
C TYR A 75 7.36 -4.74 -5.90
N GLU A 76 8.60 -4.57 -6.33
CA GLU A 76 8.99 -4.76 -7.72
C GLU A 76 8.92 -6.23 -8.14
N GLU A 77 9.36 -7.16 -7.29
CA GLU A 77 9.25 -8.60 -7.52
C GLU A 77 7.79 -9.03 -7.73
N ILE A 78 6.87 -8.50 -6.93
CA ILE A 78 5.45 -8.82 -7.01
C ILE A 78 4.65 -7.84 -7.88
N ASN A 79 5.27 -7.03 -8.75
CA ASN A 79 4.60 -6.09 -9.64
C ASN A 79 3.52 -5.22 -8.94
N GLU A 80 3.84 -4.63 -7.77
CA GLU A 80 2.99 -3.71 -7.02
C GLU A 80 3.45 -2.25 -7.24
N PRO A 81 3.08 -1.60 -8.37
CA PRO A 81 3.66 -0.34 -8.80
C PRO A 81 3.36 0.84 -7.85
N ILE A 82 2.17 0.88 -7.24
CA ILE A 82 1.80 1.96 -6.31
C ILE A 82 2.71 1.89 -5.08
N LYS A 83 2.84 0.71 -4.45
CA LYS A 83 3.69 0.56 -3.26
C LYS A 83 5.17 0.80 -3.60
N ALA A 84 5.65 0.29 -4.73
CA ALA A 84 7.01 0.54 -5.21
C ALA A 84 7.30 2.03 -5.44
N LYS A 85 6.36 2.76 -6.06
CA LYS A 85 6.44 4.22 -6.25
C LYS A 85 6.64 4.93 -4.92
N TYR A 86 5.83 4.62 -3.90
CA TYR A 86 5.93 5.31 -2.61
C TYR A 86 7.18 4.92 -1.81
N SER A 87 7.64 3.67 -1.86
CA SER A 87 8.93 3.29 -1.26
C SER A 87 10.09 4.09 -1.88
N ARG A 88 10.12 4.27 -3.22
CA ARG A 88 11.10 5.15 -3.88
C ARG A 88 11.03 6.58 -3.37
N LEU A 89 9.83 7.17 -3.34
CA LEU A 89 9.64 8.55 -2.88
C LEU A 89 10.08 8.74 -1.42
N ILE A 90 9.84 7.75 -0.54
CA ILE A 90 10.28 7.82 0.86
C ILE A 90 11.80 7.79 0.95
N ILE A 91 12.48 6.91 0.19
CA ILE A 91 13.95 6.85 0.15
C ILE A 91 14.53 8.20 -0.29
N GLU A 92 14.00 8.77 -1.37
CA GLU A 92 14.46 10.06 -1.91
C GLU A 92 14.19 11.24 -0.97
N ALA A 93 13.08 11.21 -0.24
CA ALA A 93 12.71 12.27 0.69
C ALA A 93 13.52 12.19 1.98
N ALA A 94 13.83 10.98 2.48
CA ALA A 94 14.60 10.76 3.69
C ALA A 94 16.01 11.38 3.61
N ASP A 95 16.63 11.47 2.43
CA ASP A 95 17.93 12.10 2.24
C ASP A 95 17.91 13.65 2.34
N LYS A 96 16.72 14.27 2.35
CA LYS A 96 16.54 15.74 2.31
C LYS A 96 16.13 16.35 3.64
N VAL A 97 15.71 15.52 4.60
CA VAL A 97 15.20 15.98 5.90
C VAL A 97 16.33 16.44 6.82
N THR A 98 16.02 17.42 7.66
CA THR A 98 17.01 18.07 8.54
C THR A 98 16.93 17.61 9.99
N ASN A 99 15.86 16.90 10.36
CA ASN A 99 15.63 16.43 11.72
C ASN A 99 14.67 15.22 11.76
N VAL A 100 14.62 14.53 12.90
CA VAL A 100 13.86 13.28 13.08
C VAL A 100 12.34 13.50 13.03
N TYR A 101 11.87 14.67 13.46
CA TYR A 101 10.46 15.02 13.40
C TYR A 101 10.00 15.16 11.94
N GLU A 102 10.76 15.91 11.14
CA GLU A 102 10.52 16.08 9.70
C GLU A 102 10.57 14.74 8.95
N LEU A 103 11.51 13.85 9.31
CA LEU A 103 11.55 12.49 8.76
C LEU A 103 10.25 11.73 9.05
N THR A 104 9.79 11.76 10.30
CA THR A 104 8.57 11.06 10.75
C THR A 104 7.33 11.60 10.02
N GLU A 105 7.20 12.92 9.93
CA GLU A 105 6.11 13.60 9.24
C GLU A 105 6.12 13.27 7.74
N THR A 106 7.29 13.35 7.10
CA THR A 106 7.46 13.07 5.66
C THR A 106 7.05 11.63 5.32
N VAL A 107 7.54 10.65 6.08
CA VAL A 107 7.18 9.23 5.89
C VAL A 107 5.68 9.03 6.08
N SER A 108 5.10 9.60 7.15
CA SER A 108 3.66 9.47 7.45
C SER A 108 2.78 10.07 6.36
N ASN A 109 3.16 11.24 5.83
CA ASN A 109 2.45 11.90 4.74
C ASN A 109 2.51 11.08 3.44
N LEU A 110 3.66 10.51 3.10
CA LEU A 110 3.80 9.66 1.92
C LEU A 110 3.02 8.35 2.06
N MET A 111 3.06 7.71 3.23
CA MET A 111 2.24 6.53 3.52
C MET A 111 0.75 6.82 3.44
N SER A 112 0.30 7.99 3.93
CA SER A 112 -1.11 8.39 3.84
C SER A 112 -1.56 8.56 2.39
N LYS A 113 -0.73 9.19 1.56
CA LYS A 113 -0.95 9.31 0.11
C LYS A 113 -0.96 7.94 -0.58
N MET A 114 -0.05 7.04 -0.20
CA MET A 114 -0.04 5.66 -0.71
C MET A 114 -1.34 4.92 -0.41
N ASN A 115 -1.77 4.94 0.86
CA ASN A 115 -2.99 4.28 1.29
C ASN A 115 -4.22 4.82 0.54
N LEU A 116 -4.22 6.13 0.30
CA LEU A 116 -5.27 6.77 -0.47
C LEU A 116 -5.29 6.26 -1.93
N GLU A 117 -4.15 6.28 -2.60
CA GLU A 117 -4.02 5.80 -3.98
C GLU A 117 -4.41 4.32 -4.08
N LEU A 118 -4.01 3.48 -3.11
CA LEU A 118 -4.40 2.07 -3.03
C LEU A 118 -5.91 1.88 -2.82
N ALA A 119 -6.56 2.71 -1.99
CA ALA A 119 -7.99 2.62 -1.77
C ALA A 119 -8.77 2.96 -3.04
N VAL A 120 -8.34 4.01 -3.76
CA VAL A 120 -8.94 4.43 -5.03
C VAL A 120 -8.71 3.40 -6.13
N ASP A 121 -7.50 2.83 -6.22
CA ASP A 121 -7.15 1.73 -7.13
C ASP A 121 -7.93 0.44 -6.83
N GLY A 122 -8.20 0.18 -5.54
CA GLY A 122 -8.94 -0.98 -5.07
C GLY A 122 -10.37 -1.07 -5.61
N PHE A 123 -11.01 0.05 -5.96
CA PHE A 123 -12.34 0.03 -6.58
C PHE A 123 -12.37 -0.72 -7.90
N ALA A 124 -11.28 -0.71 -8.69
CA ALA A 124 -11.21 -1.49 -9.92
C ALA A 124 -11.02 -2.99 -9.64
N GLY A 125 -10.19 -3.33 -8.64
CA GLY A 125 -9.99 -4.72 -8.20
C GLY A 125 -11.23 -5.35 -7.54
N ASN A 126 -12.15 -4.52 -7.03
CA ASN A 126 -13.38 -4.98 -6.40
C ASN A 126 -14.42 -5.54 -7.38
N LEU A 127 -14.24 -5.39 -8.70
CA LEU A 127 -15.16 -5.96 -9.69
C LEU A 127 -15.39 -7.46 -9.48
N TYR A 128 -14.40 -8.20 -9.00
CA TYR A 128 -14.55 -9.61 -8.68
C TYR A 128 -15.63 -9.88 -7.62
N PHE A 129 -15.79 -9.00 -6.63
CA PHE A 129 -16.85 -9.15 -5.62
C PHE A 129 -18.25 -8.96 -6.22
N ASP A 130 -18.35 -8.26 -7.35
CA ASP A 130 -19.62 -8.10 -8.07
C ASP A 130 -19.96 -9.33 -8.92
N PHE A 131 -19.04 -10.30 -9.12
CA PHE A 131 -19.30 -11.45 -10.00
C PHE A 131 -20.52 -12.26 -9.57
N THR A 132 -20.70 -12.51 -8.27
CA THR A 132 -21.87 -13.24 -7.76
C THR A 132 -23.17 -12.49 -8.03
N TRP A 133 -23.15 -11.15 -7.92
CA TRP A 133 -24.32 -10.33 -8.27
C TRP A 133 -24.62 -10.41 -9.77
N LEU A 134 -23.59 -10.32 -10.62
CA LEU A 134 -23.73 -10.44 -12.07
C LEU A 134 -24.24 -11.83 -12.47
N GLU A 135 -23.78 -12.88 -11.82
CA GLU A 135 -24.23 -14.26 -12.00
C GLU A 135 -25.72 -14.43 -11.67
N ASN A 136 -26.16 -13.91 -10.53
CA ASN A 136 -27.58 -13.98 -10.14
C ASN A 136 -28.48 -13.23 -11.14
N MET A 137 -28.03 -12.07 -11.64
CA MET A 137 -28.76 -11.32 -12.67
C MET A 137 -28.79 -12.08 -14.00
N GLU A 138 -27.68 -12.70 -14.40
CA GLU A 138 -27.60 -13.54 -15.60
C GLU A 138 -28.55 -14.74 -15.49
N GLU A 139 -28.54 -15.44 -14.35
CA GLU A 139 -29.42 -16.59 -14.10
C GLU A 139 -30.89 -16.17 -14.23
N ASN A 140 -31.31 -15.13 -13.50
CA ASN A 140 -32.70 -14.66 -13.53
C ASN A 140 -33.15 -14.16 -14.91
N THR A 141 -32.24 -13.75 -15.78
CA THR A 141 -32.56 -13.30 -17.15
C THR A 141 -32.56 -14.43 -18.18
N THR A 142 -31.82 -15.52 -17.94
CA THR A 142 -31.61 -16.62 -18.89
C THR A 142 -32.35 -17.90 -18.52
N ILE A 143 -32.79 -18.06 -17.28
CA ILE A 143 -33.45 -19.26 -16.78
C ILE A 143 -34.72 -19.59 -17.59
N GLN A 144 -34.84 -20.87 -17.98
CA GLN A 144 -35.98 -21.36 -18.75
C GLN A 144 -37.05 -21.92 -17.82
N VAL A 145 -37.96 -21.05 -17.39
CA VAL A 145 -39.12 -21.39 -16.56
C VAL A 145 -40.44 -21.04 -17.24
N GLY A 146 -41.52 -21.70 -16.83
CA GLY A 146 -42.89 -21.37 -17.27
C GLY A 146 -43.42 -20.10 -16.61
N GLU A 147 -44.54 -19.60 -17.12
CA GLU A 147 -45.30 -18.55 -16.41
C GLU A 147 -45.95 -19.11 -15.13
N PRO A 148 -46.08 -18.32 -14.05
CA PRO A 148 -45.74 -16.89 -13.94
C PRO A 148 -44.28 -16.60 -13.54
N TRP A 149 -43.51 -17.64 -13.21
CA TRP A 149 -42.15 -17.52 -12.66
C TRP A 149 -41.20 -16.76 -13.56
N LYS A 150 -41.38 -16.86 -14.89
CA LYS A 150 -40.58 -16.12 -15.86
C LYS A 150 -40.70 -14.60 -15.71
N SER A 151 -41.92 -14.11 -15.44
CA SER A 151 -42.16 -12.69 -15.17
C SER A 151 -41.51 -12.26 -13.85
N GLU A 152 -41.62 -13.10 -12.83
CA GLU A 152 -41.02 -12.87 -11.50
C GLU A 152 -39.48 -12.80 -11.56
N CYS A 153 -38.82 -13.77 -12.21
CA CYS A 153 -37.36 -13.76 -12.40
C CYS A 153 -36.89 -12.50 -13.13
N ARG A 154 -37.59 -12.07 -14.19
CA ARG A 154 -37.28 -10.83 -14.92
C ARG A 154 -37.42 -9.59 -14.03
N LYS A 155 -38.44 -9.57 -13.17
CA LYS A 155 -38.65 -8.47 -12.23
C LYS A 155 -37.52 -8.41 -11.20
N HIS A 156 -37.15 -9.52 -10.59
CA HIS A 156 -36.04 -9.59 -9.63
C HIS A 156 -34.71 -9.16 -10.26
N ALA A 157 -34.39 -9.65 -11.46
CA ALA A 157 -33.18 -9.21 -12.18
C ALA A 157 -33.16 -7.69 -12.39
N GLN A 158 -34.30 -7.09 -12.73
CA GLN A 158 -34.40 -5.64 -12.93
C GLN A 158 -34.27 -4.85 -11.61
N GLU A 159 -34.80 -5.39 -10.51
CA GLU A 159 -34.64 -4.83 -9.16
C GLU A 159 -33.17 -4.86 -8.73
N ASP A 160 -32.49 -5.99 -8.90
CA ASP A 160 -31.05 -6.15 -8.61
C ASP A 160 -30.20 -5.16 -9.44
N ILE A 161 -30.47 -5.02 -10.75
CA ILE A 161 -29.78 -4.06 -11.62
C ILE A 161 -29.99 -2.63 -11.11
N ASN A 162 -31.21 -2.28 -10.70
CA ASN A 162 -31.52 -0.95 -10.19
C ASN A 162 -30.83 -0.68 -8.86
N GLU A 163 -30.81 -1.66 -7.96
CA GLU A 163 -30.10 -1.56 -6.68
C GLU A 163 -28.59 -1.41 -6.88
N HIS A 164 -27.98 -2.22 -7.76
CA HIS A 164 -26.56 -2.11 -8.07
C HIS A 164 -26.20 -0.74 -8.64
N ARG A 165 -27.01 -0.24 -9.60
CA ARG A 165 -26.84 1.10 -10.15
C ARG A 165 -27.00 2.19 -9.08
N LYS A 166 -27.94 2.02 -8.16
CA LYS A 166 -28.16 2.93 -7.04
C LYS A 166 -26.95 2.94 -6.12
N LEU A 167 -26.49 1.78 -5.65
CA LEU A 167 -25.30 1.64 -4.80
C LEU A 167 -24.07 2.25 -5.45
N PHE A 168 -23.85 2.00 -6.74
CA PHE A 168 -22.73 2.60 -7.46
C PHE A 168 -22.80 4.13 -7.47
N ASN A 169 -23.96 4.71 -7.80
CA ASN A 169 -24.11 6.17 -7.93
C ASN A 169 -24.21 6.90 -6.59
N GLU A 170 -24.76 6.27 -5.55
CA GLU A 170 -24.97 6.89 -4.23
C GLU A 170 -23.84 6.59 -3.25
N VAL A 171 -23.07 5.52 -3.44
CA VAL A 171 -22.03 5.08 -2.50
C VAL A 171 -20.65 5.04 -3.15
N THR A 172 -20.45 4.19 -4.17
CA THR A 172 -19.11 3.95 -4.74
C THR A 172 -18.54 5.19 -5.42
N LEU A 173 -19.29 5.80 -6.33
CA LEU A 173 -18.86 6.96 -7.10
C LEU A 173 -18.62 8.20 -6.22
N PRO A 174 -19.53 8.59 -5.29
CA PRO A 174 -19.28 9.71 -4.39
C PRO A 174 -18.07 9.47 -3.49
N ARG A 175 -17.94 8.29 -2.88
CA ARG A 175 -16.80 7.97 -2.01
C ARG A 175 -15.47 7.99 -2.75
N ALA A 176 -15.41 7.49 -3.99
CA ALA A 176 -14.20 7.60 -4.80
C ALA A 176 -13.88 9.06 -5.13
N ARG A 177 -14.91 9.88 -5.39
CA ARG A 177 -14.79 11.30 -5.74
C ARG A 177 -14.52 12.24 -4.57
N GLU A 178 -14.73 11.81 -3.33
CA GLU A 178 -14.19 12.50 -2.14
C GLU A 178 -12.67 12.63 -2.22
N TRP A 179 -12.01 11.70 -2.91
CA TRP A 179 -10.55 11.58 -2.95
C TRP A 179 -9.94 11.93 -4.31
N ASP A 180 -10.56 11.49 -5.40
CA ASP A 180 -10.25 11.94 -6.75
C ASP A 180 -11.54 12.46 -7.41
N PRO A 181 -11.77 13.79 -7.45
CA PRO A 181 -12.98 14.38 -8.01
C PRO A 181 -13.29 13.96 -9.45
N ASN A 182 -12.26 13.56 -10.20
CA ASN A 182 -12.39 13.12 -11.59
C ASN A 182 -12.45 11.59 -11.74
N TRP A 183 -12.53 10.87 -10.62
CA TRP A 183 -12.54 9.42 -10.63
C TRP A 183 -13.70 8.89 -11.46
N LYS A 184 -13.35 7.88 -12.25
CA LYS A 184 -14.27 7.05 -13.04
C LYS A 184 -13.77 5.62 -12.98
N MET A 185 -14.69 4.67 -13.02
CA MET A 185 -14.33 3.26 -13.12
C MET A 185 -13.45 3.03 -14.35
N ASN A 186 -12.26 2.46 -14.14
CA ASN A 186 -11.34 2.10 -15.20
C ASN A 186 -11.18 0.58 -15.23
N TYR A 187 -11.85 -0.07 -16.18
CA TYR A 187 -11.82 -1.52 -16.34
C TYR A 187 -10.48 -2.05 -16.84
N ASP A 188 -9.64 -1.21 -17.44
CA ASP A 188 -8.31 -1.63 -17.91
C ASP A 188 -7.40 -2.02 -16.72
N LEU A 189 -7.61 -1.41 -15.56
CA LEU A 189 -6.87 -1.72 -14.33
C LEU A 189 -7.09 -3.18 -13.90
N VAL A 190 -8.24 -3.79 -14.20
CA VAL A 190 -8.53 -5.20 -13.84
C VAL A 190 -7.48 -6.15 -14.43
N TRP A 191 -6.91 -5.79 -15.58
CA TRP A 191 -5.92 -6.60 -16.29
C TRP A 191 -4.48 -6.40 -15.81
N GLU A 192 -4.23 -5.40 -14.98
CA GLU A 192 -2.91 -5.23 -14.38
C GLU A 192 -2.65 -6.37 -13.38
N ASP A 193 -1.42 -6.89 -13.38
CA ASP A 193 -1.05 -8.13 -12.65
C ASP A 193 -1.55 -8.15 -11.19
N ARG A 194 -1.41 -7.02 -10.48
CA ARG A 194 -1.84 -6.87 -9.08
C ARG A 194 -3.34 -7.08 -8.83
N HIS A 195 -4.18 -6.78 -9.82
CA HIS A 195 -5.63 -6.93 -9.75
C HIS A 195 -6.02 -8.28 -10.32
N ARG A 196 -5.52 -8.62 -11.51
CA ARG A 196 -5.83 -9.87 -12.20
C ARG A 196 -5.54 -11.11 -11.35
N ARG A 197 -4.43 -11.14 -10.62
CA ARG A 197 -4.05 -12.28 -9.76
C ARG A 197 -5.03 -12.56 -8.61
N LYS A 198 -5.86 -11.58 -8.23
CA LYS A 198 -6.86 -11.73 -7.16
C LYS A 198 -8.17 -12.35 -7.68
N ILE A 199 -8.29 -12.52 -8.99
CA ILE A 199 -9.52 -13.00 -9.66
C ILE A 199 -9.31 -14.46 -10.09
N PRO A 200 -9.83 -15.45 -9.35
CA PRO A 200 -9.69 -16.86 -9.67
C PRO A 200 -10.65 -17.33 -10.78
N ALA A 201 -10.86 -16.52 -11.82
CA ALA A 201 -11.70 -16.83 -12.97
C ALA A 201 -10.87 -16.82 -14.27
N PRO A 202 -11.23 -17.62 -15.29
CA PRO A 202 -10.60 -17.54 -16.61
C PRO A 202 -10.83 -16.17 -17.27
N ASP A 203 -9.89 -15.73 -18.11
CA ASP A 203 -9.97 -14.40 -18.78
C ASP A 203 -11.25 -14.22 -19.60
N ALA A 204 -11.79 -15.28 -20.18
CA ALA A 204 -13.05 -15.24 -20.91
C ALA A 204 -14.22 -14.82 -20.01
N VAL A 205 -14.29 -15.37 -18.79
CA VAL A 205 -15.31 -15.03 -17.80
C VAL A 205 -15.12 -13.59 -17.33
N VAL A 206 -13.88 -13.18 -17.05
CA VAL A 206 -13.59 -11.79 -16.62
C VAL A 206 -14.01 -10.78 -17.69
N LYS A 207 -13.72 -11.05 -18.98
CA LYS A 207 -14.18 -10.20 -20.10
C LYS A 207 -15.71 -10.11 -20.14
N GLN A 208 -16.40 -11.25 -20.04
CA GLN A 208 -17.86 -11.26 -20.01
C GLN A 208 -18.42 -10.41 -18.86
N ARG A 209 -17.92 -10.62 -17.63
CA ARG A 209 -18.37 -9.91 -16.43
C ARG A 209 -18.11 -8.41 -16.50
N ILE A 210 -17.00 -7.98 -17.09
CA ILE A 210 -16.73 -6.55 -17.37
C ILE A 210 -17.81 -5.95 -18.26
N GLU A 211 -18.18 -6.62 -19.36
CA GLU A 211 -19.18 -6.11 -20.30
C GLU A 211 -20.59 -6.07 -19.70
N GLU A 212 -20.94 -7.06 -18.88
CA GLU A 212 -22.20 -7.05 -18.12
C GLU A 212 -22.24 -5.92 -17.11
N HIS A 213 -21.16 -5.74 -16.35
CA HIS A 213 -21.07 -4.66 -15.36
C HIS A 213 -21.20 -3.27 -16.02
N LYS A 214 -20.52 -3.06 -17.16
CA LYS A 214 -20.70 -1.84 -17.99
C LYS A 214 -22.16 -1.63 -18.35
N ARG A 215 -22.81 -2.66 -18.92
CA ARG A 215 -24.20 -2.60 -19.36
C ARG A 215 -25.15 -2.23 -18.22
N TYR A 216 -24.97 -2.83 -17.04
CA TYR A 216 -25.87 -2.60 -15.90
C TYR A 216 -25.68 -1.21 -15.26
N LEU A 217 -24.44 -0.72 -15.16
CA LEU A 217 -24.15 0.63 -14.70
C LEU A 217 -24.56 1.74 -15.70
N GLY A 218 -24.99 1.38 -16.92
CA GLY A 218 -25.42 2.33 -17.94
C GLY A 218 -24.29 2.81 -18.86
N GLY A 219 -23.17 2.09 -18.90
CA GLY A 219 -22.12 2.28 -19.89
C GLY A 219 -22.50 1.62 -21.22
N ALA A 220 -22.73 2.45 -22.23
CA ALA A 220 -22.52 2.07 -23.63
C ALA A 220 -21.02 2.17 -23.96
#